data_AF-A0A8H5C7G3-F1
#
_entry.id   AF-A0A8H5C7G3-F1
#
_cell.length_a   1.000
_cell.length_b   1.000
_cell.length_c   1.000
_cell.angle_alpha   90.00
_cell.angle_beta   90.00
_cell.angle_gamma   90.00
#
_symmetry.space_group_name_H-M   'P 1'
#
loop_
_entity.id
_entity.type
_entity.pdbx_description
1 polymer ?
#
loop_
_entity_poly.entity_id
_entity_poly.type
_entity_poly.pdbx_seq_one_letter_code
_entity_poly.pdbx_strand_id
1 'polypeptide(L)'
;MQWGALLSLATLAPSAHALLRFPCSQLVTQRFDPFDVAMDPSLDLPKLSTCTTCKFKEDASNYWTAALYYKNPNGSYIRVPQMANQFTGSPNGGMTVYYIQPSNNQKVTSFPKGFRMIVGNPMLRNNTFRDQNSNEAKAITWRCFGANFGSDPSYPHPGTGPLDTIELPKKACAGGIRSNIFFPSCWHQEKPHLPIS
;
A
#
# COMPACT_ATOMS: atom_id res chain seq x y z
N MET A 1 -11.54 -59.06 -20.97
CA MET A 1 -12.37 -57.83 -20.84
C MET A 1 -11.66 -56.88 -19.89
N GLN A 2 -11.03 -55.85 -20.44
CA GLN A 2 -10.25 -54.85 -19.71
C GLN A 2 -11.20 -53.77 -19.16
N TRP A 3 -11.16 -53.50 -17.86
CA TRP A 3 -11.87 -52.36 -17.25
C TRP A 3 -10.90 -51.18 -17.18
N GLY A 4 -11.15 -50.16 -18.00
CA GLY A 4 -10.38 -48.91 -17.98
C GLY A 4 -10.77 -48.06 -16.77
N ALA A 5 -9.83 -47.84 -15.87
CA ALA A 5 -9.98 -46.86 -14.80
C ALA A 5 -9.81 -45.44 -15.37
N LEU A 6 -10.89 -44.67 -15.37
CA LEU A 6 -10.85 -43.24 -15.66
C LEU A 6 -10.29 -42.50 -14.43
N LEU A 7 -9.03 -42.09 -14.50
CA LEU A 7 -8.44 -41.13 -13.57
C LEU A 7 -9.02 -39.75 -13.85
N SER A 8 -9.94 -39.31 -12.99
CA SER A 8 -10.41 -37.93 -12.93
C SER A 8 -9.26 -37.02 -12.45
N LEU A 9 -8.67 -36.28 -13.38
CA LEU A 9 -7.77 -35.17 -13.06
C LEU A 9 -8.60 -34.08 -12.37
N ALA A 10 -8.55 -34.02 -11.04
CA ALA A 10 -9.03 -32.88 -10.28
C ALA A 10 -8.07 -31.71 -10.54
N THR A 11 -8.43 -30.83 -11.48
CA THR A 11 -7.75 -29.56 -11.66
C THR A 11 -8.01 -28.70 -10.42
N LEU A 12 -7.01 -28.59 -9.54
CA LEU A 12 -6.96 -27.55 -8.53
C LEU A 12 -6.88 -26.20 -9.26
N ALA A 13 -8.04 -25.59 -9.50
CA ALA A 13 -8.08 -24.20 -9.95
C ALA A 13 -7.51 -23.35 -8.80
N PRO A 14 -6.42 -22.59 -9.02
CA PRO A 14 -5.99 -21.61 -8.03
C PRO A 14 -7.14 -20.63 -7.83
N SER A 15 -7.50 -20.39 -6.57
CA SER A 15 -8.46 -19.35 -6.21
C SER A 15 -7.96 -18.02 -6.78
N ALA A 16 -8.59 -17.56 -7.86
CA ALA A 16 -8.27 -16.27 -8.47
C ALA A 16 -8.74 -15.17 -7.53
N HIS A 17 -7.87 -14.72 -6.63
CA HIS A 17 -8.06 -13.45 -5.95
C HIS A 17 -7.69 -12.37 -6.97
N ALA A 18 -8.68 -11.62 -7.47
CA ALA A 18 -8.42 -10.54 -8.40
C ALA A 18 -7.58 -9.46 -7.68
N LEU A 19 -6.28 -9.46 -7.98
CA LEU A 19 -5.28 -8.56 -7.44
C LEU A 19 -4.66 -7.78 -8.59
N LEU A 20 -4.83 -6.46 -8.57
CA LEU A 20 -4.06 -5.56 -9.43
C LEU A 20 -2.92 -4.98 -8.60
N ARG A 21 -1.69 -5.20 -9.07
CA ARG A 21 -0.45 -4.76 -8.39
C ARG A 21 0.47 -4.05 -9.37
N PHE A 22 0.87 -2.82 -9.06
CA PHE A 22 1.77 -2.05 -9.92
C PHE A 22 2.61 -1.02 -9.15
N PRO A 23 3.78 -0.64 -9.70
CA PRO A 23 4.59 0.42 -9.12
C PRO A 23 4.13 1.82 -9.56
N CYS A 24 4.38 2.79 -8.68
CA CYS A 24 4.42 4.20 -9.00
C CYS A 24 5.78 4.76 -8.58
N SER A 25 6.49 5.39 -9.51
CA SER A 25 7.84 5.90 -9.27
C SER A 25 7.81 7.18 -8.42
N GLN A 26 8.93 7.50 -7.77
CA GLN A 26 9.09 8.77 -7.09
C GLN A 26 9.08 9.92 -8.11
N LEU A 27 8.44 11.03 -7.75
CA LEU A 27 8.52 12.28 -8.51
C LEU A 27 9.97 12.79 -8.52
N VAL A 28 10.61 12.78 -9.69
CA VAL A 28 11.94 13.38 -9.91
C VAL A 28 11.87 14.87 -10.26
N THR A 29 10.68 15.35 -10.64
CA THR A 29 10.40 16.76 -10.92
C THR A 29 9.01 17.07 -10.39
N GLN A 30 8.90 17.98 -9.44
CA GLN A 30 7.63 18.42 -8.87
C GLN A 30 6.95 19.33 -9.88
N ARG A 31 6.15 18.79 -10.81
CA ARG A 31 5.16 19.62 -11.50
C ARG A 31 4.00 19.83 -10.54
N PHE A 32 3.84 21.07 -10.09
CA PHE A 32 2.72 21.55 -9.30
C PHE A 32 1.43 21.71 -10.12
N ASP A 33 1.42 21.27 -11.38
CA ASP A 33 0.28 21.43 -12.26
C ASP A 33 -0.27 20.05 -12.64
N PRO A 34 -1.50 19.68 -12.23
CA PRO A 34 -2.47 20.46 -11.44
C PRO A 34 -2.34 20.28 -9.92
N PHE A 35 -1.26 19.68 -9.41
CA PHE A 35 -1.13 19.38 -7.98
C PHE A 35 -0.81 20.61 -7.12
N ASP A 36 -1.85 21.18 -6.51
CA ASP A 36 -1.76 22.12 -5.38
C ASP A 36 -1.95 21.36 -4.05
N VAL A 37 -1.16 21.71 -3.02
CA VAL A 37 -1.28 21.17 -1.65
C VAL A 37 -2.67 21.42 -1.07
N ALA A 38 -3.33 22.50 -1.46
CA ALA A 38 -4.71 22.76 -1.05
C ALA A 38 -5.69 21.66 -1.54
N MET A 39 -5.36 21.00 -2.65
CA MET A 39 -6.18 20.00 -3.32
C MET A 39 -7.64 20.50 -3.39
N ASP A 40 -7.94 21.49 -4.23
CA ASP A 40 -9.29 22.04 -4.31
C ASP A 40 -10.30 20.92 -4.67
N PRO A 41 -11.33 20.65 -3.84
CA PRO A 41 -12.33 19.61 -4.09
C PRO A 41 -13.23 19.87 -5.31
N SER A 42 -13.27 21.10 -5.82
CA SER A 42 -13.98 21.43 -7.06
C SER A 42 -13.25 20.93 -8.32
N LEU A 43 -11.93 20.75 -8.23
CA LEU A 43 -11.08 20.31 -9.32
C LEU A 43 -10.98 18.78 -9.40
N ASP A 44 -11.14 18.25 -10.61
CA ASP A 44 -10.89 16.84 -10.92
C ASP A 44 -9.42 16.67 -11.31
N LEU A 45 -8.53 16.73 -10.32
CA LEU A 45 -7.08 16.72 -10.54
C LEU A 45 -6.57 15.57 -11.44
N PRO A 46 -7.11 14.33 -11.34
CA PRO A 46 -6.72 13.27 -12.26
C PRO A 46 -7.06 13.56 -13.73
N LYS A 47 -8.17 14.26 -14.02
CA LYS A 47 -8.54 14.64 -15.39
C LYS A 47 -7.71 15.80 -15.93
N LEU A 48 -7.23 16.68 -15.05
CA LEU A 48 -6.37 17.81 -15.42
C LEU A 48 -4.92 17.38 -15.62
N SER A 49 -4.52 16.25 -15.05
CA SER A 49 -3.14 15.73 -15.12
C SER A 49 -2.84 15.15 -16.50
N THR A 50 -1.75 15.59 -17.12
CA THR A 50 -1.31 15.11 -18.45
C THR A 50 -0.35 13.91 -18.38
N CYS A 51 0.08 13.53 -17.18
CA CYS A 51 1.06 12.47 -16.95
C CYS A 51 0.77 11.70 -15.65
N THR A 52 1.28 10.48 -15.54
CA THR A 52 1.22 9.66 -14.33
C THR A 52 2.62 9.17 -13.95
N THR A 53 2.87 8.97 -12.67
CA THR A 53 4.07 8.29 -12.16
C THR A 53 3.86 6.79 -12.00
N CYS A 54 2.62 6.32 -12.13
CA CYS A 54 2.21 4.93 -12.04
C CYS A 54 2.35 4.21 -13.38
N LYS A 55 2.49 2.88 -13.32
CA LYS A 55 2.65 2.04 -14.51
C LYS A 55 1.44 2.11 -15.46
N PHE A 56 0.23 2.21 -14.92
CA PHE A 56 -1.01 2.27 -15.68
C PHE A 56 -1.53 3.71 -15.74
N LYS A 57 -1.95 4.16 -16.92
CA LYS A 57 -2.50 5.51 -17.13
C LYS A 57 -3.97 5.59 -16.77
N GLU A 58 -4.63 4.43 -16.76
CA GLU A 58 -6.03 4.23 -16.41
C GLU A 58 -6.27 4.39 -14.91
N ASP A 59 -5.21 4.30 -14.10
CA ASP A 59 -5.27 4.64 -12.68
C ASP A 59 -5.30 6.17 -12.50
N ALA A 60 -6.51 6.69 -12.27
CA ALA A 60 -6.80 8.09 -12.02
C ALA A 60 -6.74 8.43 -10.52
N SER A 61 -6.02 7.64 -9.72
CA SER A 61 -5.86 7.88 -8.28
C SER A 61 -4.62 8.73 -8.00
N ASN A 62 -4.64 9.49 -6.89
CA ASN A 62 -3.46 10.19 -6.39
C ASN A 62 -3.11 9.66 -5.00
N TYR A 63 -1.84 9.28 -4.82
CA TYR A 63 -1.34 8.70 -3.58
C TYR A 63 -0.27 9.61 -2.97
N TRP A 64 -0.48 9.94 -1.70
CA TRP A 64 0.50 10.68 -0.92
C TRP A 64 0.87 9.88 0.33
N THR A 65 2.17 9.77 0.58
CA THR A 65 2.71 9.10 1.77
C THR A 65 3.81 9.95 2.39
N ALA A 66 3.94 9.89 3.71
CA ALA A 66 5.01 10.58 4.40
C ALA A 66 6.37 9.96 4.02
N ALA A 67 7.34 10.81 3.68
CA ALA A 67 8.72 10.36 3.48
C ALA A 67 9.38 10.08 4.83
N LEU A 68 10.11 8.97 4.92
CA LEU A 68 10.89 8.62 6.10
C LEU A 68 12.25 9.35 6.08
N TYR A 69 12.62 9.94 7.21
CA TYR A 69 13.91 10.60 7.40
C TYR A 69 14.65 9.97 8.58
N TYR A 70 15.95 9.77 8.41
CA TYR A 70 16.85 9.45 9.49
C TYR A 70 17.37 10.75 10.11
N LYS A 71 17.29 10.87 11.43
CA LYS A 71 17.86 11.98 12.19
C LYS A 71 19.25 11.58 12.70
N ASN A 72 20.28 12.23 12.20
CA ASN A 72 21.64 12.04 12.68
C ASN A 72 21.81 12.57 14.11
N PRO A 73 22.78 12.06 14.89
CA PRO A 73 23.12 12.61 16.20
C PRO A 73 23.47 14.10 16.19
N ASN A 74 24.02 14.59 15.08
CA ASN A 74 24.33 16.01 14.87
C ASN A 74 23.10 16.91 14.61
N GLY A 75 21.88 16.34 14.58
CA GLY A 75 20.63 17.05 14.36
C GLY A 75 20.19 17.20 12.89
N SER A 76 21.04 16.83 11.92
CA SER A 76 20.68 16.82 10.49
C SER A 76 19.74 15.67 10.13
N TYR A 77 18.97 15.85 9.06
CA TYR A 77 18.04 14.84 8.55
C TYR A 77 18.46 14.37 7.16
N ILE A 78 18.44 13.06 6.93
CA ILE A 78 18.69 12.46 5.62
C ILE A 78 17.46 11.65 5.22
N ARG A 79 16.94 11.87 4.01
CA ARG A 79 15.81 11.10 3.50
C ARG A 79 16.23 9.65 3.30
N VAL A 80 15.43 8.72 3.83
CA VAL A 80 15.65 7.28 3.59
C VAL A 80 15.32 6.98 2.13
N PRO A 81 16.25 6.42 1.35
CA PRO A 81 16.00 6.08 -0.04
C PRO A 81 14.89 5.02 -0.17
N GLN A 82 14.01 5.21 -1.14
CA GLN A 82 13.01 4.21 -1.52
C GLN A 82 13.60 3.34 -2.62
N MET A 83 13.45 2.03 -2.49
CA MET A 83 13.84 1.06 -3.52
C MET A 83 12.61 0.41 -4.15
N ALA A 84 12.79 -0.16 -5.34
CA ALA A 84 11.75 -0.94 -6.00
C ALA A 84 11.31 -2.12 -5.14
N ASN A 85 10.02 -2.41 -5.13
CA ASN A 85 9.47 -3.58 -4.47
C ASN A 85 9.64 -4.84 -5.33
N GLN A 86 9.66 -6.02 -4.71
CA GLN A 86 9.80 -7.30 -5.40
C GLN A 86 8.77 -7.46 -6.53
N PHE A 87 9.16 -8.00 -7.68
CA PHE A 87 8.27 -8.30 -8.80
C PHE A 87 7.51 -7.09 -9.39
N THR A 88 7.99 -5.86 -9.16
CA THR A 88 7.40 -4.64 -9.75
C THR A 88 8.24 -4.07 -10.91
N GLY A 89 9.33 -4.73 -11.29
CA GLY A 89 10.32 -4.21 -12.23
C GLY A 89 11.33 -3.31 -11.53
N SER A 90 11.75 -2.24 -12.21
CA SER A 90 12.79 -1.32 -11.72
C SER A 90 12.30 0.14 -11.68
N PRO A 91 11.19 0.47 -10.99
CA PRO A 91 10.78 1.86 -10.80
C PRO A 91 11.85 2.64 -10.02
N ASN A 92 11.93 3.95 -10.28
CA ASN A 92 12.80 4.84 -9.54
C ASN A 92 12.17 5.20 -8.18
N GLY A 93 12.31 4.30 -7.20
CA GLY A 93 11.73 4.44 -5.86
C GLY A 93 10.19 4.50 -5.89
N GLY A 94 9.61 5.29 -4.97
CA GLY A 94 8.17 5.50 -4.90
C GLY A 94 7.44 4.45 -4.08
N MET A 95 6.32 3.95 -4.60
CA MET A 95 5.42 3.03 -3.89
C MET A 95 4.87 1.93 -4.80
N THR A 96 4.31 0.88 -4.18
CA THR A 96 3.57 -0.17 -4.88
C THR A 96 2.12 -0.12 -4.45
N VAL A 97 1.22 -0.03 -5.42
CA VAL A 97 -0.22 0.01 -5.21
C VAL A 97 -0.79 -1.39 -5.37
N TYR A 98 -1.73 -1.74 -4.49
CA TYR A 98 -2.47 -3.00 -4.50
C TYR A 98 -3.97 -2.68 -4.48
N TYR A 99 -4.70 -3.15 -5.49
CA TYR A 99 -6.16 -3.26 -5.45
C TYR A 99 -6.50 -4.74 -5.29
N ILE A 100 -7.09 -5.08 -4.14
CA ILE A 100 -7.45 -6.45 -3.78
C ILE A 100 -8.97 -6.54 -3.77
N GLN A 101 -9.54 -7.41 -4.60
CA GLN A 101 -10.96 -7.67 -4.54
C GLN A 101 -11.31 -8.46 -3.27
N PRO A 102 -12.41 -8.12 -2.56
CA PRO A 102 -12.90 -8.92 -1.45
C PRO A 102 -13.17 -10.37 -1.88
N SER A 103 -12.86 -11.33 -0.99
CA SER A 103 -12.91 -12.76 -1.27
C SER A 103 -14.30 -13.33 -1.57
N ASN A 104 -15.36 -12.57 -1.29
CA ASN A 104 -16.75 -13.00 -1.40
C ASN A 104 -17.45 -12.49 -2.68
N ASN A 105 -16.69 -12.04 -3.69
CA ASN A 105 -17.23 -11.48 -4.93
C ASN A 105 -18.27 -10.37 -4.70
N GLN A 106 -18.15 -9.64 -3.59
CA GLN A 106 -19.02 -8.49 -3.31
C GLN A 106 -18.93 -7.48 -4.45
N LYS A 107 -20.05 -6.81 -4.70
CA LYS A 107 -20.12 -5.72 -5.67
C LYS A 107 -19.23 -4.57 -5.18
N VAL A 108 -18.09 -4.39 -5.83
CA VAL A 108 -17.21 -3.25 -5.62
C VAL A 108 -17.74 -2.08 -6.45
N THR A 109 -17.84 -0.90 -5.83
CA THR A 109 -18.17 0.34 -6.53
C THR A 109 -16.92 1.22 -6.57
N SER A 110 -16.73 1.95 -7.65
CA SER A 110 -15.64 2.92 -7.75
C SER A 110 -15.86 4.06 -6.75
N PHE A 111 -14.76 4.66 -6.31
CA PHE A 111 -14.82 5.85 -5.47
C PHE A 111 -15.56 6.99 -6.19
N PRO A 112 -16.34 7.80 -5.46
CA PRO A 112 -17.00 8.94 -6.05
C PRO A 112 -15.97 10.02 -6.38
N LYS A 113 -16.33 10.93 -7.27
CA LYS A 113 -15.47 12.07 -7.62
C LYS A 113 -15.14 12.89 -6.35
N GLY A 114 -13.86 13.23 -6.18
CA GLY A 114 -13.39 14.04 -5.05
C GLY A 114 -13.24 13.28 -3.72
N PHE A 115 -13.45 11.95 -3.72
CA PHE A 115 -13.25 11.13 -2.53
C PHE A 115 -11.81 11.19 -2.02
N ARG A 116 -11.66 11.32 -0.70
CA ARG A 116 -10.36 11.41 -0.02
C ARG A 116 -10.37 10.55 1.21
N MET A 117 -9.29 9.82 1.41
CA MET A 117 -9.06 9.03 2.60
C MET A 117 -7.72 9.42 3.20
N ILE A 118 -7.70 9.50 4.53
CA ILE A 118 -6.49 9.64 5.31
C ILE A 118 -6.46 8.47 6.28
N VAL A 119 -5.31 7.79 6.32
CA VAL A 119 -5.07 6.68 7.23
C VAL A 119 -3.90 7.06 8.15
N GLY A 120 -4.10 6.86 9.44
CA GLY A 120 -3.14 7.21 10.49
C GLY A 120 -3.33 8.61 11.06
N ASN A 121 -2.51 8.93 12.07
CA ASN A 121 -2.51 10.24 12.73
C ASN A 121 -1.10 10.85 12.62
N PRO A 122 -0.93 11.99 11.93
CA PRO A 122 0.38 12.60 11.71
C PRO A 122 1.04 13.14 12.98
N MET A 123 0.29 13.30 14.08
CA MET A 123 0.78 13.75 15.38
C MET A 123 1.14 12.60 16.33
N LEU A 124 0.83 11.35 15.96
CA LEU A 124 1.17 10.20 16.78
C LEU A 124 2.68 9.93 16.69
N ARG A 125 3.34 9.89 17.84
CA ARG A 125 4.80 9.64 17.97
C ARG A 125 5.14 8.45 18.86
N ASN A 126 4.19 8.01 19.69
CA ASN A 126 4.36 6.90 20.60
C ASN A 126 3.03 6.12 20.70
N ASN A 127 3.11 4.80 20.59
CA ASN A 127 1.95 3.89 20.59
C ASN A 127 1.46 3.52 22.00
N THR A 128 1.97 4.16 23.06
CA THR A 128 1.60 3.88 24.46
C THR A 128 0.12 4.03 24.77
N PHE A 129 -0.63 4.77 23.95
CA PHE A 129 -2.06 5.06 24.17
C PHE A 129 -3.01 4.29 23.24
N ARG A 130 -2.50 3.34 22.45
CA ARG A 130 -3.29 2.65 21.43
C ARG A 130 -3.29 1.15 21.68
N ASP A 131 -4.46 0.55 21.62
CA ASP A 131 -4.56 -0.90 21.57
C ASP A 131 -3.83 -1.39 20.31
N GLN A 132 -2.76 -2.16 20.51
CA GLN A 132 -1.97 -2.73 19.41
C GLN A 132 -2.79 -3.66 18.52
N ASN A 133 -3.90 -4.17 19.03
CA ASN A 133 -4.81 -5.03 18.30
C ASN A 133 -5.90 -4.29 17.52
N SER A 134 -6.05 -2.97 17.72
CA SER A 134 -7.03 -2.14 17.00
C SER A 134 -6.79 -2.16 15.49
N ASN A 135 -7.86 -1.97 14.71
CA ASN A 135 -7.79 -1.90 13.26
C ASN A 135 -6.93 -0.72 12.84
N GLU A 136 -7.06 0.39 13.54
CA GLU A 136 -6.30 1.59 13.28
C GLU A 136 -4.80 1.29 13.52
N ALA A 137 -4.40 0.59 14.58
CA ALA A 137 -2.98 0.27 14.82
C ALA A 137 -2.40 -0.60 13.70
N LYS A 138 -3.22 -1.49 13.15
CA LYS A 138 -2.86 -2.38 12.05
C LYS A 138 -3.01 -1.73 10.67
N ALA A 139 -3.54 -0.51 10.59
CA ALA A 139 -3.70 0.21 9.32
C ALA A 139 -2.35 0.65 8.73
N ILE A 140 -1.32 0.85 9.56
CA ILE A 140 0.05 1.12 9.11
C ILE A 140 0.99 0.15 9.82
N THR A 141 1.64 -0.73 9.06
CA THR A 141 2.57 -1.72 9.61
C THR A 141 3.89 -1.73 8.86
N TRP A 142 4.92 -2.29 9.50
CA TRP A 142 6.28 -2.32 9.02
C TRP A 142 6.78 -3.75 8.95
N ARG A 143 7.42 -4.11 7.83
CA ARG A 143 8.11 -5.39 7.67
C ARG A 143 9.61 -5.18 7.50
N CYS A 144 10.38 -5.94 8.25
CA CYS A 144 11.84 -6.01 8.12
C CYS A 144 12.22 -7.21 7.26
N PHE A 145 12.79 -6.97 6.08
CA PHE A 145 13.25 -8.05 5.20
C PHE A 145 14.69 -8.47 5.48
N GLY A 146 14.96 -9.77 5.37
CA GLY A 146 16.31 -10.32 5.25
C GLY A 146 16.92 -10.02 3.89
N ALA A 147 18.18 -10.41 3.68
CA ALA A 147 18.88 -10.20 2.41
C ALA A 147 18.07 -10.75 1.22
N ASN A 148 18.16 -10.09 0.05
CA ASN A 148 17.42 -10.43 -1.16
C ASN A 148 15.89 -10.53 -0.95
N PHE A 149 15.36 -9.66 -0.09
CA PHE A 149 13.96 -9.68 0.34
C PHE A 149 13.49 -10.99 0.99
N GLY A 150 14.40 -11.76 1.60
CA GLY A 150 14.05 -12.96 2.35
C GLY A 150 13.04 -12.67 3.47
N SER A 151 11.94 -13.40 3.49
CA SER A 151 10.95 -13.42 4.57
C SER A 151 10.43 -14.83 4.78
N ASP A 152 9.88 -15.11 5.96
CA ASP A 152 9.27 -16.41 6.23
C ASP A 152 8.08 -16.65 5.28
N PRO A 153 8.13 -17.72 4.45
CA PRO A 153 7.12 -18.02 3.45
C PRO A 153 5.75 -18.39 4.06
N SER A 154 5.68 -18.66 5.36
CA SER A 154 4.42 -18.87 6.08
C SER A 154 3.55 -17.60 6.14
N TYR A 155 4.15 -16.42 5.92
CA TYR A 155 3.47 -15.12 5.96
C TYR A 155 3.75 -14.29 4.69
N PRO A 156 3.34 -14.78 3.50
CA PRO A 156 3.69 -14.14 2.23
C PRO A 156 2.93 -12.82 2.01
N HIS A 157 1.80 -12.63 2.70
CA HIS A 157 0.95 -11.46 2.58
C HIS A 157 1.37 -10.35 3.56
N PRO A 158 1.19 -9.07 3.19
CA PRO A 158 1.26 -7.96 4.13
C PRO A 158 0.13 -8.00 5.17
N GLY A 159 0.39 -7.51 6.37
CA GLY A 159 -0.59 -7.42 7.46
C GLY A 159 -0.91 -8.77 8.12
N THR A 160 -0.14 -9.82 7.83
CA THR A 160 -0.39 -11.18 8.35
C THR A 160 0.78 -11.66 9.19
N GLY A 161 0.46 -12.23 10.35
CA GLY A 161 1.43 -12.90 11.21
C GLY A 161 2.33 -11.96 12.01
N PRO A 162 3.30 -12.52 12.75
CA PRO A 162 4.15 -11.77 13.67
C PRO A 162 5.24 -10.95 12.97
N LEU A 163 5.37 -11.02 11.64
CA LEU A 163 6.43 -10.35 10.88
C LEU A 163 6.13 -8.88 10.58
N ASP A 164 4.85 -8.48 10.60
CA ASP A 164 4.46 -7.08 10.45
C ASP A 164 4.27 -6.46 11.84
N THR A 165 5.04 -5.43 12.12
CA THR A 165 5.00 -4.71 13.40
C THR A 165 4.38 -3.35 13.22
N ILE A 166 3.68 -2.86 14.24
CA ILE A 166 3.15 -1.48 14.27
C ILE A 166 4.26 -0.45 14.54
N GLU A 167 5.38 -0.91 15.12
CA GLU A 167 6.58 -0.11 15.36
C GLU A 167 7.59 -0.28 14.22
N LEU A 168 8.45 0.72 14.05
CA LEU A 168 9.62 0.58 13.18
C LEU A 168 10.54 -0.55 13.69
N PRO A 169 11.14 -1.35 12.78
CA PRO A 169 12.07 -2.40 13.15
C PRO A 169 13.24 -1.86 14.00
N LYS A 170 13.51 -2.52 15.12
CA LYS A 170 14.61 -2.17 16.06
C LYS A 170 15.98 -2.70 15.61
N LYS A 171 16.03 -3.40 14.47
CA LYS A 171 17.23 -3.99 13.89
C LYS A 171 17.39 -3.56 12.44
N ALA A 172 18.62 -3.59 11.96
CA ALA A 172 18.89 -3.38 10.54
C ALA A 172 18.26 -4.50 9.69
N CYS A 173 17.62 -4.10 8.59
CA CYS A 173 16.95 -5.01 7.66
C CYS A 173 17.77 -5.08 6.37
N ALA A 174 18.46 -6.20 6.14
CA ALA A 174 19.36 -6.35 5.00
C ALA A 174 18.64 -6.24 3.63
N GLY A 175 17.36 -6.60 3.56
CA GLY A 175 16.51 -6.41 2.37
C GLY A 175 15.64 -5.16 2.41
N GLY A 176 15.92 -4.23 3.33
CA GLY A 176 15.13 -3.02 3.53
C GLY A 176 13.89 -3.19 4.38
N ILE A 177 13.19 -2.07 4.57
CA ILE A 177 11.96 -1.98 5.37
C ILE A 177 10.81 -1.68 4.42
N ARG A 178 9.70 -2.40 4.56
CA ARG A 178 8.45 -2.10 3.85
C ARG A 178 7.45 -1.50 4.82
N SER A 179 6.93 -0.33 4.48
CA SER A 179 5.73 0.25 5.09
C SER A 179 4.49 -0.24 4.33
N ASN A 180 3.56 -0.87 5.03
CA ASN A 180 2.24 -1.19 4.50
C ASN A 180 1.26 -0.13 4.99
N ILE A 181 0.41 0.37 4.11
CA ILE A 181 -0.66 1.32 4.45
C ILE A 181 -1.95 0.69 3.90
N PHE A 182 -2.85 0.31 4.80
CA PHE A 182 -4.12 -0.31 4.47
C PHE A 182 -5.22 0.73 4.51
N PHE A 183 -5.89 0.92 3.38
CA PHE A 183 -7.12 1.68 3.30
C PHE A 183 -8.30 0.75 3.55
N PRO A 184 -9.28 1.14 4.39
CA PRO A 184 -10.47 0.35 4.60
C PRO A 184 -11.30 0.24 3.31
N SER A 185 -11.86 -0.94 3.06
CA SER A 185 -12.63 -1.23 1.83
C SER A 185 -14.04 -0.61 1.82
N CYS A 186 -14.61 -0.36 3.01
CA CYS A 186 -15.93 0.23 3.15
C CYS A 186 -15.79 1.74 3.29
N TRP A 187 -16.64 2.51 2.64
CA TRP A 187 -16.75 3.96 2.83
C TRP A 187 -18.24 4.32 2.77
N HIS A 188 -18.71 5.18 3.68
CA HIS A 188 -20.10 5.63 3.67
C HIS A 188 -20.26 6.82 2.73
N GLN A 189 -21.17 6.71 1.75
CA GLN A 189 -21.48 7.77 0.77
C GLN A 189 -21.92 9.08 1.43
N GLU A 190 -22.47 9.02 2.64
CA GLU A 190 -22.99 10.20 3.34
C GLU A 190 -21.91 11.11 3.96
N LYS A 191 -20.66 10.64 4.14
CA LYS A 191 -19.60 11.43 4.78
C LYS A 191 -18.21 11.21 4.15
N PRO A 192 -17.86 11.93 3.08
CA PRO A 192 -16.57 11.82 2.38
C PRO A 192 -15.33 12.21 3.19
N HIS A 193 -15.49 12.67 4.43
CA HIS A 193 -14.44 13.31 5.23
C HIS A 193 -14.17 12.65 6.58
N LEU A 194 -14.82 11.53 6.92
CA LEU A 194 -14.56 10.89 8.20
C LEU A 194 -13.47 9.82 8.07
N PRO A 195 -12.42 9.86 8.92
CA PRO A 195 -11.57 8.71 9.11
C PRO A 195 -12.47 7.59 9.65
N ILE A 196 -12.39 6.44 9.02
CA ILE A 196 -13.09 5.25 9.49
C ILE A 196 -12.40 4.89 10.79
N SER A 197 -13.14 5.09 11.89
CA SER A 197 -12.70 4.86 13.26
C SER A 197 -12.34 3.42 13.49
#